data_AF-A0A2G6ET50-F1
#
_entry.id   AF-A0A2G6ET50-F1
#
_cell.length_a   1.000
_cell.length_b   1.000
_cell.length_c   1.000
_cell.angle_alpha   90.00
_cell.angle_beta   90.00
_cell.angle_gamma   90.00
#
_symmetry.space_group_name_H-M   'P 1'
#
loop_
_entity.id
_entity.type
_entity.pdbx_description
1 polymer ?
#
loop_
_entity_poly.entity_id
_entity_poly.type
_entity_poly.pdbx_seq_one_letter_code
_entity_poly.pdbx_strand_id
1 'polypeptide(L)'
;MSKQTHWRVRFDSVDEAHLSKKWLRIYREHAAAYQRWYLSEGLKKRPTYRTCRKKLSEYMPELLSTYDRLCELAGGSDWVSRFLSLYCPPRYITGCSQGTKKRLER
;
A
#
# COMPACT_ATOMS: atom_id res chain seq x y z
N MET A 1 -3.95 -1.11 -41.46
CA MET A 1 -3.83 -2.33 -40.63
C MET A 1 -3.33 -1.92 -39.24
N SER A 2 -4.25 -1.70 -38.30
CA SER A 2 -3.92 -1.34 -36.91
C SER A 2 -3.33 -2.56 -36.20
N LYS A 3 -2.12 -2.42 -35.65
CA LYS A 3 -1.47 -3.47 -34.86
C LYS A 3 -2.23 -3.64 -33.55
N GLN A 4 -2.76 -4.83 -33.32
CA GLN A 4 -3.49 -5.17 -32.11
C GLN A 4 -2.47 -5.42 -30.99
N THR A 5 -2.38 -4.50 -30.03
CA THR A 5 -1.50 -4.65 -28.87
C THR A 5 -2.15 -5.63 -27.89
N HIS A 6 -1.56 -6.82 -27.73
CA HIS A 6 -1.98 -7.78 -26.71
C HIS A 6 -1.42 -7.38 -25.35
N TRP A 7 -2.28 -6.92 -24.44
CA TRP A 7 -1.91 -6.65 -23.05
C TRP A 7 -1.93 -7.95 -22.26
N ARG A 8 -0.76 -8.38 -21.78
CA ARG A 8 -0.65 -9.54 -20.89
C ARG A 8 -0.75 -9.07 -19.45
N VAL A 9 -1.91 -9.25 -18.84
CA VAL A 9 -2.13 -9.00 -17.41
C VAL A 9 -1.72 -10.25 -16.63
N ARG A 10 -0.90 -10.09 -15.59
CA ARG A 10 -0.60 -11.15 -14.61
C ARG A 10 -1.28 -10.82 -13.30
N PHE A 11 -1.87 -11.83 -12.69
CA PHE A 11 -2.42 -11.76 -11.35
C PHE A 11 -1.49 -12.55 -10.43
N ASP A 12 -1.00 -11.88 -9.40
CA ASP A 12 -0.20 -12.49 -8.35
C ASP A 12 -1.01 -12.44 -7.05
N SER A 13 -0.93 -13.51 -6.26
CA SER A 13 -1.55 -13.59 -4.93
C SER A 13 -0.48 -13.88 -3.89
N VAL A 14 -0.66 -13.32 -2.71
CA VAL A 14 0.24 -13.56 -1.57
C VAL A 14 -0.59 -13.97 -0.38
N ASP A 15 -0.17 -15.08 0.22
CA ASP A 15 -0.68 -15.58 1.49
C ASP A 15 0.47 -15.60 2.50
N GLU A 16 0.28 -14.90 3.61
CA GLU A 16 1.26 -14.75 4.68
C GLU A 16 0.55 -14.49 6.01
N ALA A 17 0.72 -15.38 6.99
CA ALA A 17 0.06 -15.25 8.28
C ALA A 17 0.57 -14.07 9.13
N HIS A 18 1.84 -13.68 8.94
CA HIS A 18 2.49 -12.58 9.65
C HIS A 18 3.35 -11.77 8.69
N LEU A 19 3.39 -10.46 8.89
CA LEU A 19 4.16 -9.54 8.06
C LEU A 19 5.65 -9.90 8.03
N SER A 20 6.11 -10.31 6.84
CA SER A 20 7.43 -10.87 6.60
C SER A 20 7.94 -10.53 5.18
N LYS A 21 8.73 -11.43 4.57
CA LYS A 21 9.47 -11.25 3.33
C LYS A 21 8.56 -11.11 2.09
N LYS A 22 7.38 -11.76 2.03
CA LYS A 22 6.53 -11.68 0.84
C LYS A 22 5.95 -10.27 0.70
N TRP A 23 5.45 -9.70 1.80
CA TRP A 23 5.00 -8.32 1.83
C TRP A 23 6.13 -7.35 1.46
N LEU A 24 7.30 -7.50 2.09
CA LEU A 24 8.44 -6.62 1.85
C LEU A 24 8.91 -6.63 0.37
N ARG A 25 8.86 -7.80 -0.28
CA ARG A 25 9.17 -7.93 -1.71
C ARG A 25 8.22 -7.07 -2.57
N ILE A 26 6.91 -7.21 -2.36
CA ILE A 26 5.89 -6.44 -3.10
C ILE A 26 6.06 -4.94 -2.84
N TYR A 27 6.26 -4.56 -1.57
CA TYR A 27 6.48 -3.17 -1.22
C TYR A 27 7.68 -2.59 -1.97
N ARG A 28 8.83 -3.29 -2.00
CA ARG A 28 10.02 -2.85 -2.71
C ARG A 28 9.81 -2.72 -4.22
N GLU A 29 9.04 -3.63 -4.81
CA GLU A 29 8.70 -3.60 -6.24
C GLU A 29 7.89 -2.33 -6.61
N HIS A 30 6.99 -1.89 -5.73
CA HIS A 30 6.09 -0.76 -6.00
C HIS A 30 6.46 0.56 -5.31
N ALA A 31 7.44 0.55 -4.41
CA ALA A 31 7.80 1.70 -3.57
C ALA A 31 8.02 2.99 -4.38
N ALA A 32 8.72 2.91 -5.52
CA ALA A 32 8.99 4.07 -6.36
C ALA A 32 7.70 4.68 -6.93
N ALA A 33 6.73 3.87 -7.33
CA ALA A 33 5.44 4.37 -7.83
C ALA A 33 4.61 4.98 -6.70
N TYR A 34 4.55 4.32 -5.54
CA TYR A 34 3.86 4.85 -4.37
C TYR A 34 4.48 6.15 -3.87
N GLN A 35 5.80 6.27 -3.84
CA GLN A 35 6.49 7.49 -3.44
C GLN A 35 6.15 8.65 -4.37
N ARG A 36 6.20 8.44 -5.70
CA ARG A 36 5.80 9.47 -6.68
C ARG A 36 4.36 9.92 -6.48
N TRP A 37 3.43 8.98 -6.28
CA TRP A 37 2.04 9.31 -6.01
C TRP A 37 1.86 10.05 -4.69
N TYR A 38 2.42 9.52 -3.59
CA TYR A 38 2.24 10.07 -2.25
C TYR A 38 2.83 11.48 -2.11
N LEU A 39 3.96 11.74 -2.76
CA LEU A 39 4.65 13.02 -2.75
C LEU A 39 4.25 13.96 -3.91
N SER A 40 3.28 13.58 -4.74
CA SER A 40 2.85 14.36 -5.92
C SER A 40 2.42 15.80 -5.62
N GLU A 41 1.88 16.07 -4.44
CA GLU A 41 1.47 17.42 -4.00
C GLU A 41 2.46 18.05 -3.00
N GLY A 42 3.63 17.41 -2.81
CA GLY A 42 4.69 17.80 -1.87
C GLY A 42 4.50 17.25 -0.45
N LEU A 43 5.62 16.98 0.23
CA LEU A 43 5.62 16.41 1.59
C LEU A 43 4.97 17.34 2.63
N LYS A 44 5.06 18.67 2.44
CA LYS A 44 4.48 19.66 3.36
C LYS A 44 2.95 19.60 3.44
N LYS A 45 2.28 19.08 2.41
CA LYS A 45 0.82 18.88 2.42
C LYS A 45 0.39 17.59 3.14
N ARG A 46 1.35 16.77 3.57
CA ARG A 46 1.09 15.52 4.29
C ARG A 46 1.17 15.73 5.80
N PRO A 47 0.31 15.07 6.59
CA PRO A 47 0.47 15.05 8.04
C PRO A 47 1.86 14.56 8.45
N THR A 48 2.31 14.98 9.63
CA THR A 48 3.57 14.47 10.18
C THR A 48 3.42 13.01 10.60
N TYR A 49 4.53 12.29 10.68
CA TYR A 49 4.55 10.92 11.22
C TYR A 49 3.83 10.84 12.58
N ARG A 50 4.10 11.78 13.49
CA ARG A 50 3.47 11.84 14.82
C ARG A 50 1.95 12.01 14.73
N THR A 51 1.48 12.85 13.82
CA THR A 51 0.03 13.04 13.56
C THR A 51 -0.59 11.76 13.02
N CYS A 52 0.04 11.14 12.01
CA CYS A 52 -0.39 9.88 11.43
C CYS A 52 -0.54 8.77 12.49
N ARG A 53 0.52 8.53 13.28
CA ARG A 53 0.50 7.49 14.32
C ARG A 53 -0.51 7.79 15.43
N LYS A 54 -0.63 9.04 15.86
CA LYS A 54 -1.65 9.47 16.84
C LYS A 54 -3.06 9.16 16.33
N LYS A 55 -3.34 9.53 15.08
CA LYS A 55 -4.68 9.36 14.48
C LYS A 55 -5.02 7.89 14.25
N LEU A 56 -4.02 7.08 13.86
CA LEU A 56 -4.21 5.64 13.78
C LEU A 56 -4.51 5.04 15.16
N SER A 57 -3.75 5.41 16.19
CA SER A 57 -3.98 4.94 17.56
C SER A 57 -5.33 5.37 18.14
N GLU A 58 -5.87 6.51 17.71
CA GLU A 58 -7.16 7.04 18.17
C GLU A 58 -8.34 6.30 17.53
N TYR A 59 -8.26 6.00 16.23
CA TYR A 59 -9.39 5.48 15.47
C TYR A 59 -9.32 3.99 15.13
N MET A 60 -8.13 3.40 15.09
CA MET A 60 -7.88 1.99 14.75
C MET A 60 -6.74 1.41 15.61
N PRO A 61 -6.87 1.42 16.95
CA PRO A 61 -5.81 0.97 17.86
C PRO A 61 -5.37 -0.47 17.62
N GLU A 62 -6.26 -1.35 17.15
CA GLU A 62 -5.98 -2.75 16.81
C GLU A 62 -5.00 -2.90 15.63
N LEU A 63 -4.88 -1.89 14.77
CA LEU A 63 -3.93 -1.88 13.65
C LEU A 63 -2.57 -1.30 14.03
N LEU A 64 -2.40 -0.74 15.23
CA LEU A 64 -1.18 -0.03 15.59
C LEU A 64 0.06 -0.93 15.59
N SER A 65 -0.07 -2.17 16.09
CA SER A 65 1.01 -3.16 16.07
C SER A 65 1.40 -3.56 14.64
N THR A 66 0.40 -3.75 13.78
CA THR A 66 0.59 -4.01 12.35
C THR A 66 1.31 -2.85 11.68
N TYR A 67 0.89 -1.61 11.93
CA TYR A 67 1.51 -0.41 11.40
C TYR A 67 2.98 -0.25 11.83
N ASP A 68 3.26 -0.41 13.12
CA ASP A 68 4.62 -0.31 13.65
C ASP A 68 5.51 -1.38 12.99
N ARG A 69 5.00 -2.62 12.83
CA ARG A 69 5.70 -3.70 12.13
C ARG A 69 5.96 -3.39 10.65
N LEU A 70 5.00 -2.82 9.94
CA LEU A 70 5.18 -2.42 8.54
C LEU A 70 6.27 -1.34 8.40
N CYS A 71 6.29 -0.36 9.31
CA CYS A 71 7.29 0.70 9.33
C CYS A 71 8.70 0.14 9.57
N GLU A 72 8.85 -0.79 10.51
CA GLU A 72 10.11 -1.52 10.74
C GLU A 72 10.58 -2.27 9.49
N LEU A 73 9.70 -3.07 8.89
CA LEU A 73 10.03 -3.88 7.70
C LEU A 73 10.43 -3.02 6.51
N ALA A 74 9.78 -1.86 6.33
CA ALA A 74 10.05 -0.94 5.24
C ALA A 74 11.30 -0.06 5.48
N GLY A 75 11.98 -0.17 6.62
CA GLY A 75 13.21 0.56 6.94
C GLY A 75 13.01 1.91 7.65
N GLY A 76 11.79 2.21 8.12
CA GLY A 76 11.55 3.29 9.08
C GLY A 76 11.71 4.74 8.58
N SER A 77 11.79 4.99 7.27
CA SER A 77 11.88 6.36 6.77
C SER A 77 10.62 7.19 7.09
N ASP A 78 10.80 8.50 7.30
CA ASP A 78 9.70 9.40 7.71
C ASP A 78 8.53 9.40 6.72
N TRP A 79 8.80 9.53 5.41
CA TRP A 79 7.72 9.55 4.42
C TRP A 79 6.99 8.21 4.34
N VAL A 80 7.70 7.09 4.47
CA VAL A 80 7.11 5.74 4.43
C VAL A 80 6.18 5.54 5.62
N SER A 81 6.60 5.98 6.80
CA SER A 81 5.78 5.86 8.01
C SER A 81 4.51 6.71 7.90
N ARG A 82 4.56 7.86 7.23
CA ARG A 82 3.36 8.66 6.92
C ARG A 82 2.48 8.00 5.85
N PHE A 83 3.10 7.42 4.83
CA PHE A 83 2.42 6.72 3.74
C PHE A 83 1.66 5.48 4.24
N LEU A 84 2.30 4.63 5.05
CA LEU A 84 1.73 3.38 5.54
C LEU A 84 0.53 3.59 6.47
N SER A 85 0.37 4.76 7.07
CA SER A 85 -0.82 5.07 7.86
C SER A 85 -2.04 5.42 6.99
N LEU A 86 -1.81 5.77 5.71
CA LEU A 86 -2.80 6.30 4.76
C LEU A 86 -3.74 7.35 5.37
N TYR A 87 -3.23 8.15 6.31
CA TYR A 87 -4.00 9.22 6.94
C TYR A 87 -3.88 10.48 6.09
N CYS A 88 -5.01 10.94 5.54
CA CYS A 88 -5.09 12.07 4.59
C CYS A 88 -4.12 11.95 3.39
N PRO A 89 -4.20 10.87 2.57
CA PRO A 89 -3.33 10.68 1.41
C PRO A 89 -3.71 11.64 0.27
N PRO A 90 -2.88 11.78 -0.78
CA PRO A 90 -3.30 12.44 -2.01
C PRO A 90 -4.58 11.80 -2.57
N ARG A 91 -5.29 12.55 -3.42
CA ARG A 91 -6.44 11.98 -4.14
C ARG A 91 -6.02 10.71 -4.89
N TYR A 92 -6.84 9.68 -4.74
CA TYR A 92 -6.72 8.42 -5.45
C TYR A 92 -7.98 8.24 -6.28
N ILE A 93 -7.86 8.21 -7.61
CA ILE A 93 -8.99 7.95 -8.50
C ILE A 93 -9.09 6.44 -8.66
N THR A 94 -10.20 5.86 -8.22
CA THR A 94 -10.49 4.43 -8.34
C THR A 94 -11.51 4.16 -9.44
N GLY A 95 -11.23 3.18 -10.28
CA GLY A 95 -12.24 2.37 -10.96
C GLY A 95 -11.99 0.92 -10.52
N CYS A 96 -12.95 0.30 -9.84
CA CYS A 96 -12.85 -1.11 -9.46
C CYS A 96 -13.88 -1.90 -10.25
N SER A 97 -13.45 -3.01 -10.85
CA SER A 97 -14.33 -4.05 -11.38
C SER A 97 -14.06 -5.32 -10.59
N GLN A 98 -15.13 -5.95 -10.10
CA GLN A 98 -15.04 -7.20 -9.34
C GLN A 98 -15.40 -8.38 -10.23
N GLY A 99 -14.59 -9.44 -10.18
CA GLY A 99 -14.85 -10.70 -10.84
C GLY A 99 -14.88 -11.83 -9.82
N THR A 100 -15.88 -12.70 -9.89
CA THR A 100 -15.98 -13.89 -9.03
C THR A 100 -15.86 -15.15 -9.87
N LYS A 101 -15.15 -16.15 -9.35
CA LYS A 101 -15.06 -17.49 -9.95
C LYS A 101 -15.24 -18.52 -8.85
N LYS A 102 -16.12 -19.50 -9.06
CA LYS A 102 -16.25 -20.64 -8.14
C LYS A 102 -14.96 -21.47 -8.16
N ARG A 103 -14.42 -21.75 -6.98
CA ARG A 103 -13.39 -22.77 -6.81
C ARG A 103 -14.10 -24.13 -6.86
N LEU A 104 -13.96 -24.85 -7.97
CA LEU A 104 -14.33 -26.26 -8.02
C LEU A 104 -13.27 -27.03 -7.24
N GLU A 105 -13.69 -27.66 -6.14
CA GLU A 105 -12.85 -28.62 -5.41
C GLU A 105 -12.70 -29.88 -6.28
N ARG A 106 -11.49 -30.46 -6.26
CA ARG A 106 -11.18 -31.69 -6.99
C ARG A 106 -11.64 -32.90 -6.21
#